data_AF-A0A847P396-F1
#
_entry.id   AF-A0A847P396-F1
#
_cell.length_a   1.000
_cell.length_b   1.000
_cell.length_c   1.000
_cell.angle_alpha   90.00
_cell.angle_beta   90.00
_cell.angle_gamma   90.00
#
_symmetry.space_group_name_H-M   'P 1'
#
loop_
_entity.id
_entity.type
_entity.pdbx_description
1 polymer ?
#
loop_
_entity_poly.entity_id
_entity_poly.type
_entity_poly.pdbx_seq_one_letter_code
_entity_poly.pdbx_strand_id
1 'polypeptide(L)'
;MIDNKTHSVLNTFCRPEKVIAEVLNSFFKDHKEPVFIAVGGPGGSAKTTFSTKLASLLPEASLLNLDNYKKTRKQRIELGLWGPHPDANRIDLVIEHLKELRAGNSIEVPRYDLESGEFPGAVSYRPVRFNIIEGEIATYTQLRDLIDFSIFIDSDLKTQLKTRLCRDMRERGHSYEKAVTNFLKSNIQEFGQYGVQSKNWADVHIYCDDDYNLVLKSVDNKYLRLFNSVIDKMKQTSIEGLIVPLPTPFNEDDSVCRKAMIAHLKWLYANGVSRVLVSGTTGEFFSMTSDERIELLDIAREHFPGMVMFQAGTESLVSTINLVKRAVRHGADVIMVLPPYYYFGAPQSGLVQYFKTIAENCQVPLVLYNFPKHTGNPITSDILTQVPHCAIKDSSAQCELIPFTPCYLVGSSSKIVEPIRMGAKGFVSALANCFPSLYVQLEKLLKESDFTAAIEIQKEIAAKKTFFEGKLEILQLKRLLSTTIEGYPERGRVPLTST
;
A
#
# COMPACT_ATOMS: atom_id res chain seq x y z
N MET A 1 -13.50 -10.67 33.87
CA MET A 1 -13.31 -9.22 34.10
C MET A 1 -13.02 -8.61 32.74
N ILE A 2 -13.90 -7.76 32.25
CA ILE A 2 -13.82 -7.17 30.91
C ILE A 2 -12.82 -6.02 30.99
N ASP A 3 -11.80 -6.09 30.15
CA ASP A 3 -10.60 -5.24 30.18
C ASP A 3 -10.94 -3.78 29.80
N ASN A 4 -10.68 -2.86 30.72
CA ASN A 4 -11.01 -1.42 30.61
C ASN A 4 -9.96 -0.62 29.80
N LYS A 5 -9.29 -1.23 28.81
CA LYS A 5 -8.08 -0.65 28.18
C LYS A 5 -8.00 -0.62 26.66
N THR A 6 -9.08 -0.87 25.92
CA THR A 6 -9.01 -0.87 24.45
C THR A 6 -10.13 -0.06 23.82
N HIS A 7 -9.79 1.11 23.28
CA HIS A 7 -10.63 1.79 22.30
C HIS A 7 -10.25 1.32 20.91
N SER A 8 -11.26 0.93 20.13
CA SER A 8 -11.09 0.53 18.75
C SER A 8 -10.82 1.75 17.88
N VAL A 9 -9.66 1.79 17.22
CA VAL A 9 -9.39 2.76 16.15
C VAL A 9 -10.13 2.25 14.91
N LEU A 10 -11.46 2.42 14.88
CA LEU A 10 -12.29 1.91 13.80
C LEU A 10 -12.04 2.73 12.53
N ASN A 11 -11.68 2.03 11.45
CA ASN A 11 -11.50 2.51 10.09
C ASN A 11 -10.35 3.50 9.86
N THR A 12 -9.13 2.99 9.93
CA THR A 12 -8.00 3.61 9.23
C THR A 12 -7.99 3.16 7.78
N PHE A 13 -8.27 4.10 6.86
CA PHE A 13 -7.97 4.01 5.42
C PHE A 13 -6.47 3.80 5.12
N CYS A 14 -5.62 3.94 6.14
CA CYS A 14 -4.18 3.87 6.05
C CYS A 14 -3.65 2.50 6.47
N ARG A 15 -2.69 1.96 5.71
CA ARG A 15 -2.01 0.70 6.03
C ARG A 15 -1.33 0.77 7.42
N PRO A 16 -1.55 -0.22 8.32
CA PRO A 16 -1.00 -0.18 9.67
C PRO A 16 0.51 0.02 9.72
N GLU A 17 1.28 -0.61 8.82
CA GLU A 17 2.74 -0.47 8.78
C GLU A 17 3.20 0.97 8.51
N LYS A 18 2.46 1.73 7.68
CA LYS A 18 2.77 3.15 7.41
C LYS A 18 2.45 4.02 8.62
N VAL A 19 1.27 3.83 9.20
CA VAL A 19 0.84 4.57 10.40
C VAL A 19 1.83 4.35 11.53
N ILE A 20 2.18 3.10 11.80
CA ILE A 20 3.10 2.74 12.88
C ILE A 20 4.51 3.27 12.60
N ALA A 21 5.01 3.22 11.36
CA ALA A 21 6.31 3.82 11.03
C ALA A 21 6.37 5.33 11.34
N GLU A 22 5.35 6.10 10.96
CA GLU A 22 5.30 7.55 11.26
C GLU A 22 5.17 7.80 12.77
N VAL A 23 4.35 6.99 13.48
CA VAL A 23 4.24 7.07 14.93
C VAL A 23 5.58 6.79 15.60
N LEU A 24 6.28 5.73 15.21
CA LEU A 24 7.60 5.38 15.76
C LEU A 24 8.64 6.47 15.49
N ASN A 25 8.70 6.98 14.26
CA ASN A 25 9.60 8.08 13.89
C ASN A 25 9.33 9.36 14.70
N SER A 26 8.05 9.67 14.95
CA SER A 26 7.65 10.85 15.72
C SER A 26 7.91 10.66 17.22
N PHE A 27 7.53 9.51 17.77
CA PHE A 27 7.64 9.21 19.19
C PHE A 27 9.10 9.04 19.64
N PHE A 28 9.93 8.38 18.84
CA PHE A 28 11.36 8.16 19.13
C PHE A 28 12.28 9.15 18.39
N LYS A 29 11.77 10.33 18.04
CA LYS A 29 12.54 11.34 17.30
C LYS A 29 13.83 11.73 18.01
N ASP A 30 13.74 11.97 19.32
CA ASP A 30 14.86 12.43 20.17
C ASP A 30 15.54 11.28 20.94
N HIS A 31 15.16 10.02 20.67
CA HIS A 31 15.74 8.84 21.31
C HIS A 31 17.12 8.54 20.74
N LYS A 32 18.15 8.58 21.59
CA LYS A 32 19.55 8.36 21.19
C LYS A 32 19.99 6.89 21.25
N GLU A 33 19.35 6.11 22.11
CA GLU A 33 19.64 4.69 22.29
C GLU A 33 18.88 3.84 21.25
N PRO A 34 19.40 2.64 20.91
CA PRO A 34 18.70 1.68 20.06
C PRO A 34 17.28 1.38 20.56
N VAL A 35 16.29 1.50 19.67
CA VAL A 35 14.88 1.25 19.97
C VAL A 35 14.53 -0.19 19.59
N PHE A 36 13.97 -0.95 20.52
CA PHE A 36 13.59 -2.35 20.33
C PHE A 36 12.08 -2.49 20.15
N ILE A 37 11.67 -3.00 19.00
CA ILE A 37 10.28 -3.14 18.59
C ILE A 37 9.94 -4.62 18.50
N ALA A 38 9.12 -5.14 19.43
CA ALA A 38 8.67 -6.52 19.37
C ALA A 38 7.47 -6.68 18.42
N VAL A 39 7.52 -7.66 17.51
CA VAL A 39 6.39 -8.05 16.65
C VAL A 39 6.08 -9.53 16.86
N GLY A 40 5.01 -9.79 17.64
CA GLY A 40 4.60 -11.13 18.04
C GLY A 40 3.18 -11.51 17.60
N GLY A 41 2.79 -12.76 17.87
CA GLY A 41 1.50 -13.31 17.45
C GLY A 41 1.60 -14.74 16.88
N PRO A 42 0.46 -15.42 16.65
CA PRO A 42 0.44 -16.83 16.24
C PRO A 42 1.06 -17.07 14.86
N GLY A 43 1.53 -18.28 14.60
CA GLY A 43 2.07 -18.66 13.29
C GLY A 43 1.02 -18.51 12.19
N GLY A 44 1.38 -17.86 11.08
CA GLY A 44 0.46 -17.64 9.96
C GLY A 44 -0.35 -16.34 10.02
N SER A 45 -0.08 -15.44 10.98
CA SER A 45 -0.76 -14.12 11.09
C SER A 45 -0.08 -12.98 10.29
N ALA A 46 0.75 -13.28 9.29
CA ALA A 46 1.46 -12.30 8.44
C ALA A 46 2.54 -11.41 9.12
N LYS A 47 3.03 -11.78 10.31
CA LYS A 47 4.09 -11.04 11.05
C LYS A 47 5.35 -10.74 10.26
N THR A 48 5.92 -11.74 9.61
CA THR A 48 7.17 -11.59 8.86
C THR A 48 6.99 -10.57 7.72
N THR A 49 5.89 -10.68 6.97
CA THR A 49 5.54 -9.73 5.91
C THR A 49 5.37 -8.31 6.45
N PHE A 50 4.65 -8.14 7.56
CA PHE A 50 4.48 -6.85 8.21
C PHE A 50 5.82 -6.26 8.67
N SER A 51 6.65 -7.06 9.33
CA SER A 51 7.93 -6.60 9.91
C SER A 51 8.93 -6.18 8.83
N THR A 52 9.00 -6.92 7.72
CA THR A 52 9.83 -6.54 6.56
C THR A 52 9.36 -5.22 5.95
N LYS A 53 8.04 -5.02 5.81
CA LYS A 53 7.49 -3.75 5.33
C LYS A 53 7.76 -2.60 6.30
N LEU A 54 7.55 -2.81 7.60
CA LEU A 54 7.83 -1.80 8.62
C LEU A 54 9.30 -1.41 8.62
N ALA A 55 10.22 -2.37 8.53
CA ALA A 55 11.65 -2.11 8.42
C ALA A 55 11.99 -1.21 7.21
N SER A 56 11.37 -1.47 6.05
CA SER A 56 11.60 -0.69 4.83
C SER A 56 11.10 0.76 4.89
N LEU A 57 10.20 1.08 5.84
CA LEU A 57 9.61 2.41 6.02
C LEU A 57 10.33 3.24 7.09
N LEU A 58 11.24 2.64 7.86
CA LEU A 58 12.00 3.29 8.91
C LEU A 58 13.39 3.68 8.40
N PRO A 59 13.94 4.85 8.81
CA PRO A 59 15.16 5.42 8.22
C PRO A 59 16.43 4.58 8.49
N GLU A 60 16.47 3.81 9.59
CA GLU A 60 17.57 2.92 9.95
C GLU A 60 17.01 1.75 10.77
N ALA A 61 16.58 0.69 10.09
CA ALA A 61 15.99 -0.47 10.74
C ALA A 61 16.66 -1.80 10.36
N SER A 62 16.71 -2.72 11.30
CA SER A 62 17.18 -4.10 11.10
C SER A 62 16.19 -5.09 11.72
N LEU A 63 16.15 -6.31 11.17
CA LEU A 63 15.25 -7.36 11.61
C LEU A 63 16.01 -8.45 12.36
N LEU A 64 15.64 -8.72 13.62
CA LEU A 64 16.11 -9.84 14.41
C LEU A 64 15.01 -10.92 14.48
N ASN A 65 15.16 -11.98 13.70
CA ASN A 65 14.21 -13.09 13.67
C ASN A 65 14.48 -14.06 14.84
N LEU A 66 13.50 -14.23 15.74
CA LEU A 66 13.62 -15.10 16.91
C LEU A 66 13.48 -16.59 16.61
N ASP A 67 13.09 -16.98 15.40
CA ASP A 67 13.14 -18.39 14.98
C ASP A 67 14.57 -18.97 15.06
N ASN A 68 15.58 -18.10 14.95
CA ASN A 68 16.99 -18.40 15.14
C ASN A 68 17.35 -18.86 16.57
N TYR A 69 16.48 -18.62 17.54
CA TYR A 69 16.72 -18.96 18.95
C TYR A 69 15.97 -20.22 19.39
N LYS A 70 15.30 -20.93 18.46
CA LYS A 70 14.70 -22.23 18.76
C LYS A 70 15.75 -23.23 19.27
N LYS A 71 15.33 -24.23 20.03
CA LYS A 71 16.12 -25.46 20.23
C LYS A 71 16.13 -26.27 18.94
N THR A 72 17.13 -27.13 18.77
CA THR A 72 17.21 -28.02 17.61
C THR A 72 15.93 -28.84 17.49
N ARG A 73 15.58 -29.24 16.26
CA ARG A 73 14.37 -30.04 16.05
C ARG A 73 14.39 -31.34 16.83
N LYS A 74 15.56 -31.98 16.91
CA LYS A 74 15.75 -33.21 17.68
C LYS A 74 15.40 -33.00 19.16
N GLN A 75 15.97 -31.99 19.81
CA GLN A 75 15.67 -31.65 21.21
C GLN A 75 14.18 -31.37 21.43
N ARG A 76 13.54 -30.65 20.52
CA ARG A 76 12.10 -30.34 20.64
C ARG A 76 11.22 -31.57 20.50
N ILE A 77 11.56 -32.48 19.59
CA ILE A 77 10.84 -33.76 19.43
C ILE A 77 10.99 -34.62 20.69
N GLU A 78 12.21 -34.75 21.22
CA GLU A 78 12.49 -35.52 22.45
C GLU A 78 11.71 -35.00 23.66
N LEU A 79 11.56 -33.68 23.77
CA LEU A 79 10.82 -33.02 24.84
C LEU A 79 9.30 -32.90 24.57
N GLY A 80 8.85 -33.26 23.36
CA GLY A 80 7.45 -33.11 22.95
C GLY A 80 6.96 -31.66 22.81
N LEU A 81 7.87 -30.72 22.53
CA LEU A 81 7.59 -29.28 22.50
C LEU A 81 7.49 -28.70 21.08
N TRP A 82 6.60 -27.73 20.87
CA TRP A 82 6.47 -26.97 19.62
C TRP A 82 7.01 -25.55 19.76
N GLY A 83 7.03 -24.83 18.63
CA GLY A 83 7.67 -23.51 18.53
C GLY A 83 7.22 -22.50 19.59
N PRO A 84 5.92 -22.43 19.95
CA PRO A 84 5.44 -21.50 20.97
C PRO A 84 5.84 -21.86 22.41
N HIS A 85 6.16 -23.11 22.74
CA HIS A 85 6.55 -23.42 24.11
C HIS A 85 7.79 -22.60 24.54
N PRO A 86 7.80 -21.94 25.72
CA PRO A 86 8.97 -21.20 26.19
C PRO A 86 10.25 -22.05 26.19
N ASP A 87 10.17 -23.26 26.75
CA ASP A 87 11.29 -24.22 26.77
C ASP A 87 11.69 -24.79 25.41
N ALA A 88 10.93 -24.53 24.34
CA ALA A 88 11.37 -24.85 22.98
C ALA A 88 12.34 -23.81 22.42
N ASN A 89 12.57 -22.71 23.14
CA ASN A 89 13.36 -21.56 22.72
C ASN A 89 14.46 -21.27 23.75
N ARG A 90 15.57 -20.72 23.28
CA ARG A 90 16.70 -20.27 24.10
C ARG A 90 16.43 -18.83 24.57
N ILE A 91 15.38 -18.64 25.39
CA ILE A 91 14.94 -17.31 25.83
C ILE A 91 16.04 -16.59 26.63
N ASP A 92 16.80 -17.31 27.45
CA ASP A 92 17.93 -16.72 28.19
C ASP A 92 18.98 -16.10 27.27
N LEU A 93 19.28 -16.78 26.14
CA LEU A 93 20.19 -16.27 25.11
C LEU A 93 19.60 -15.05 24.40
N VAL A 94 18.28 -15.02 24.16
CA VAL A 94 17.60 -13.83 23.62
C VAL A 94 17.77 -12.65 24.57
N ILE A 95 17.55 -12.86 25.87
CA ILE A 95 17.69 -11.82 26.91
C ILE A 95 19.13 -11.31 26.97
N GLU A 96 20.11 -12.20 26.96
CA GLU A 96 21.53 -11.85 26.92
C GLU A 96 21.86 -10.99 25.69
N HIS A 97 21.46 -11.46 24.51
CA HIS A 97 21.71 -10.75 23.26
C HIS A 97 21.03 -9.38 23.21
N LEU A 98 19.78 -9.24 23.67
CA LEU A 98 19.11 -7.95 23.73
C LEU A 98 19.82 -6.98 24.69
N LYS A 99 20.36 -7.46 25.81
CA LYS A 99 21.17 -6.63 26.72
C LYS A 99 22.46 -6.14 26.06
N GLU A 100 23.18 -7.02 25.36
CA GLU A 100 24.38 -6.65 24.60
C GLU A 100 24.09 -5.61 23.51
N LEU A 101 23.00 -5.81 22.76
CA LEU A 101 22.56 -4.85 21.73
C LEU A 101 22.19 -3.50 22.33
N ARG A 102 21.56 -3.48 23.51
CA ARG A 102 21.20 -2.25 24.20
C ARG A 102 22.44 -1.51 24.70
N ALA A 103 23.50 -2.23 25.04
CA ALA A 103 24.82 -1.66 25.36
C ALA A 103 25.59 -1.18 24.11
N GLY A 104 25.06 -1.40 22.90
CA GLY A 104 25.69 -1.00 21.63
C GLY A 104 26.66 -2.04 21.06
N ASN A 105 26.77 -3.22 21.67
CA ASN A 105 27.65 -4.29 21.24
C ASN A 105 27.01 -5.12 20.11
N SER A 106 27.82 -5.64 19.20
CA SER A 106 27.36 -6.64 18.22
C SER A 106 27.23 -8.02 18.87
N ILE A 107 26.33 -8.84 18.36
CA ILE A 107 26.08 -10.21 18.81
C ILE A 107 26.25 -11.20 17.66
N GLU A 108 26.47 -12.47 17.97
CA GLU A 108 26.47 -13.56 17.00
C GLU A 108 25.14 -14.32 17.05
N VAL A 109 24.24 -14.01 16.12
CA VAL A 109 22.90 -14.63 16.08
C VAL A 109 23.03 -16.02 15.47
N PRO A 110 22.59 -17.09 16.17
CA PRO A 110 22.60 -18.43 15.59
C PRO A 110 21.75 -18.48 14.33
N ARG A 111 22.21 -19.12 13.26
CA ARG A 111 21.38 -19.31 12.06
C ARG A 111 20.63 -20.62 12.19
N TYR A 112 19.32 -20.57 12.43
CA TYR A 112 18.50 -21.79 12.45
C TYR A 112 18.06 -22.14 11.03
N ASP A 113 18.39 -23.33 10.57
CA ASP A 113 17.86 -23.84 9.32
C ASP A 113 16.50 -24.50 9.54
N LEU A 114 15.47 -23.95 8.89
CA LEU A 114 14.10 -24.42 9.00
C LEU A 114 13.88 -25.78 8.32
N GLU A 115 14.76 -26.21 7.41
CA GLU A 115 14.66 -27.49 6.72
C GLU A 115 15.31 -28.61 7.53
N SER A 116 16.59 -28.49 7.88
CA SER A 116 17.28 -29.49 8.72
C SER A 116 16.87 -29.43 10.18
N GLY A 117 16.56 -28.25 10.72
CA GLY A 117 16.32 -28.04 12.14
C GLY A 117 17.58 -27.93 12.98
N GLU A 118 18.70 -27.60 12.34
CA GLU A 118 20.05 -27.49 12.90
C GLU A 118 20.62 -26.06 12.78
N PHE A 119 21.82 -25.86 13.34
CA PHE A 119 22.53 -24.58 13.34
C PHE A 119 23.80 -24.64 12.49
N PRO A 120 23.75 -24.36 11.17
CA PRO A 120 24.92 -24.39 10.30
C PRO A 120 25.96 -23.30 10.62
N GLY A 121 25.65 -22.31 11.46
CA GLY A 121 26.59 -21.25 11.84
C GLY A 121 25.90 -20.11 12.59
N ALA A 122 26.57 -18.97 12.67
CA ALA A 122 26.05 -17.73 13.23
C ALA A 122 26.25 -16.56 12.24
N VAL A 123 25.47 -15.50 12.44
CA VAL A 123 25.56 -14.27 11.65
C VAL A 123 25.70 -13.10 12.62
N SER A 124 26.70 -12.26 12.38
CA SER A 124 26.91 -11.06 13.16
C SER A 124 25.75 -10.08 12.99
N TYR A 125 25.20 -9.59 14.09
CA TYR A 125 24.13 -8.61 14.12
C TYR A 125 24.57 -7.42 14.95
N ARG A 126 24.49 -6.23 14.35
CA ARG A 126 24.85 -4.95 14.98
C ARG A 126 23.58 -4.17 15.30
N PRO A 127 23.48 -3.53 16.49
CA PRO A 127 22.34 -2.70 16.80
C PRO A 127 22.33 -1.46 15.90
N VAL A 128 21.15 -1.14 15.38
CA VAL A 128 20.88 0.11 14.64
C VAL A 128 19.85 0.93 15.40
N ARG A 129 19.37 2.04 14.82
CA ARG A 129 18.37 2.89 15.47
C ARG A 129 17.09 2.12 15.83
N PHE A 130 16.50 1.39 14.87
CA PHE A 130 15.30 0.58 15.09
C PHE A 130 15.59 -0.90 14.89
N ASN A 131 15.44 -1.70 15.94
CA ASN A 131 15.70 -3.14 15.91
C ASN A 131 14.36 -3.87 16.06
N ILE A 132 13.85 -4.41 14.96
CA ILE A 132 12.56 -5.10 14.94
C ILE A 132 12.80 -6.56 15.29
N ILE A 133 12.30 -6.97 16.45
CA ILE A 133 12.42 -8.30 17.01
C ILE A 133 11.15 -9.06 16.62
N GLU A 134 11.24 -9.97 15.65
CA GLU A 134 10.08 -10.66 15.08
C GLU A 134 10.09 -12.14 15.45
N GLY A 135 8.92 -12.67 15.77
CA GLY A 135 8.73 -14.10 15.98
C GLY A 135 7.53 -14.41 16.86
N GLU A 136 7.14 -15.69 16.94
CA GLU A 136 5.99 -16.10 17.78
C GLU A 136 6.19 -15.72 19.26
N ILE A 137 7.44 -15.74 19.74
CA ILE A 137 7.82 -15.45 21.13
C ILE A 137 8.19 -13.97 21.39
N ALA A 138 8.21 -13.11 20.36
CA ALA A 138 8.77 -11.75 20.49
C ALA A 138 8.04 -10.89 21.53
N THR A 139 6.76 -11.16 21.77
CA THR A 139 5.93 -10.47 22.77
C THR A 139 5.74 -11.30 24.04
N TYR A 140 6.61 -12.26 24.34
CA TYR A 140 6.53 -13.02 25.59
C TYR A 140 6.88 -12.13 26.78
N THR A 141 6.20 -12.33 27.91
CA THR A 141 6.31 -11.45 29.09
C THR A 141 7.73 -11.39 29.65
N GLN A 142 8.52 -12.46 29.48
CA GLN A 142 9.93 -12.53 29.85
C GLN A 142 10.80 -11.48 29.14
N LEU A 143 10.40 -11.02 27.96
CA LEU A 143 11.15 -10.03 27.18
C LEU A 143 10.66 -8.59 27.43
N ARG A 144 9.53 -8.41 28.11
CA ARG A 144 8.81 -7.13 28.20
C ARG A 144 9.68 -5.96 28.64
N ASP A 145 10.51 -6.15 29.67
CA ASP A 145 11.33 -5.08 30.25
C ASP A 145 12.49 -4.62 29.34
N LEU A 146 12.74 -5.37 28.26
CA LEU A 146 13.75 -5.07 27.24
C LEU A 146 13.15 -4.47 25.96
N ILE A 147 11.83 -4.32 25.88
CA ILE A 147 11.13 -3.86 24.69
C ILE A 147 10.58 -2.46 24.90
N ASP A 148 10.84 -1.56 23.94
CA ASP A 148 10.41 -0.17 24.01
C ASP A 148 9.04 0.05 23.34
N PHE A 149 8.69 -0.79 22.37
CA PHE A 149 7.41 -0.79 21.68
C PHE A 149 7.00 -2.20 21.24
N SER A 150 5.74 -2.57 21.41
CA SER A 150 5.26 -3.94 21.16
C SER A 150 4.02 -3.98 20.27
N ILE A 151 4.04 -4.89 19.30
CA ILE A 151 2.99 -5.09 18.31
C ILE A 151 2.56 -6.56 18.36
N PHE A 152 1.27 -6.80 18.51
CA PHE A 152 0.68 -8.14 18.44
C PHE A 152 -0.20 -8.25 17.20
N ILE A 153 0.11 -9.21 16.32
CA ILE A 153 -0.65 -9.45 15.09
C ILE A 153 -1.42 -10.77 15.20
N ASP A 154 -2.74 -10.64 15.21
CA ASP A 154 -3.70 -11.74 15.35
C ASP A 154 -4.42 -12.02 14.02
N SER A 155 -5.06 -13.17 13.89
CA SER A 155 -5.94 -13.51 12.77
C SER A 155 -6.87 -14.67 13.15
N ASP A 156 -7.94 -14.91 12.40
CA ASP A 156 -8.77 -16.10 12.65
C ASP A 156 -8.01 -17.40 12.34
N LEU A 157 -8.46 -18.50 12.97
CA LEU A 157 -7.82 -19.80 12.85
C LEU A 157 -7.81 -20.34 11.41
N LYS A 158 -8.80 -19.99 10.59
CA LYS A 158 -8.89 -20.43 9.20
C LYS A 158 -7.82 -19.74 8.35
N THR A 159 -7.60 -18.45 8.53
CA THR A 159 -6.49 -17.70 7.93
C THR A 159 -5.13 -18.27 8.35
N GLN A 160 -4.94 -18.54 9.65
CA GLN A 160 -3.69 -19.14 10.15
C GLN A 160 -3.45 -20.52 9.53
N LEU A 161 -4.48 -21.37 9.50
CA LEU A 161 -4.41 -22.72 8.92
C LEU A 161 -4.12 -22.65 7.42
N LYS A 162 -4.85 -21.84 6.66
CA LYS A 162 -4.66 -21.69 5.21
C LYS A 162 -3.23 -21.26 4.86
N THR A 163 -2.70 -20.28 5.60
CA THR A 163 -1.32 -19.79 5.44
C THR A 163 -0.31 -20.89 5.74
N ARG A 164 -0.49 -21.60 6.86
CA ARG A 164 0.41 -22.68 7.25
C ARG A 164 0.34 -23.89 6.32
N LEU A 165 -0.85 -24.28 5.85
CA LEU A 165 -0.99 -25.37 4.88
C LEU A 165 -0.27 -25.05 3.58
N CYS A 166 -0.46 -23.84 3.04
CA CYS A 166 0.22 -23.41 1.82
C CYS A 166 1.75 -23.51 1.98
N ARG A 167 2.27 -22.97 3.09
CA ARG A 167 3.70 -22.96 3.41
C ARG A 167 4.26 -24.36 3.66
N ASP A 168 3.66 -25.11 4.58
CA ASP A 168 4.20 -26.40 5.02
C ASP A 168 4.04 -27.50 3.96
N MET A 169 3.00 -27.45 3.12
CA MET A 169 2.85 -28.42 2.02
C MET A 169 3.71 -28.05 0.80
N ARG A 170 3.73 -26.78 0.38
CA ARG A 170 4.46 -26.37 -0.84
C ARG A 170 5.96 -26.19 -0.60
N GLU A 171 6.36 -25.59 0.52
CA GLU A 171 7.76 -25.26 0.78
C GLU A 171 8.49 -26.36 1.56
N ARG A 172 7.76 -27.17 2.34
CA ARG A 172 8.36 -28.20 3.23
C ARG A 172 7.93 -29.63 2.93
N GLY A 173 7.12 -29.83 1.89
CA GLY A 173 6.68 -31.16 1.43
C GLY A 173 5.89 -31.97 2.47
N HIS A 174 5.30 -31.33 3.48
CA HIS A 174 4.52 -32.05 4.48
C HIS A 174 3.22 -32.61 3.89
N SER A 175 2.77 -33.78 4.38
CA SER A 175 1.42 -34.25 4.12
C SER A 175 0.39 -33.34 4.76
N TYR A 176 -0.82 -33.30 4.19
CA TYR A 176 -1.94 -32.53 4.74
C TYR A 176 -2.21 -32.87 6.21
N GLU A 177 -2.27 -34.16 6.56
CA GLU A 177 -2.49 -34.62 7.93
C GLU A 177 -1.40 -34.16 8.90
N LYS A 178 -0.13 -34.21 8.49
CA LYS A 178 1.00 -33.73 9.29
C LYS A 178 0.92 -32.22 9.50
N ALA A 179 0.60 -31.47 8.45
CA ALA A 179 0.46 -30.01 8.53
C ALA A 179 -0.70 -29.60 9.46
N VAL A 180 -1.85 -30.27 9.37
CA VAL A 180 -3.00 -30.05 10.27
C VAL A 180 -2.65 -30.43 11.71
N THR A 181 -2.01 -31.57 11.94
CA THR A 181 -1.59 -32.00 13.29
C THR A 181 -0.64 -30.99 13.93
N ASN A 182 0.35 -30.51 13.16
CA ASN A 182 1.27 -29.48 13.62
C ASN A 182 0.54 -28.17 13.96
N PHE A 183 -0.45 -27.79 13.15
CA PHE A 183 -1.27 -26.61 13.42
C PHE A 183 -2.04 -26.74 14.73
N LEU A 184 -2.72 -27.87 14.98
CA LEU A 184 -3.47 -28.10 16.21
C LEU A 184 -2.57 -28.02 17.46
N LYS A 185 -1.42 -28.68 17.43
CA LYS A 185 -0.48 -28.67 18.57
C LYS A 185 0.18 -27.30 18.78
N SER A 186 0.66 -26.67 17.70
CA SER A 186 1.39 -25.41 17.79
C SER A 186 0.47 -24.21 17.99
N ASN A 187 -0.49 -23.97 17.11
CA ASN A 187 -1.32 -22.75 17.13
C ASN A 187 -2.44 -22.81 18.17
N ILE A 188 -3.11 -23.96 18.31
CA ILE A 188 -4.27 -24.04 19.20
C ILE A 188 -3.83 -24.36 20.63
N GLN A 189 -3.06 -25.43 20.81
CA GLN A 189 -2.68 -25.88 22.15
C GLN A 189 -1.58 -24.99 22.76
N GLU A 190 -0.36 -25.01 22.21
CA GLU A 190 0.76 -24.33 22.87
C GLU A 190 0.68 -22.81 22.79
N PHE A 191 0.40 -22.23 21.62
CA PHE A 191 0.24 -20.78 21.54
C PHE A 191 -0.96 -20.31 22.37
N GLY A 192 -2.04 -21.08 22.40
CA GLY A 192 -3.19 -20.85 23.29
C GLY A 192 -2.80 -20.75 24.77
N GLN A 193 -1.89 -21.62 25.21
CA GLN A 193 -1.43 -21.68 26.59
C GLN A 193 -0.38 -20.61 26.93
N TYR A 194 0.60 -20.39 26.07
CA TYR A 194 1.79 -19.58 26.37
C TYR A 194 1.82 -18.22 25.65
N GLY A 195 1.33 -18.16 24.42
CA GLY A 195 1.42 -16.97 23.56
C GLY A 195 0.23 -16.02 23.65
N VAL A 196 -0.96 -16.48 24.04
CA VAL A 196 -2.16 -15.61 24.09
C VAL A 196 -2.00 -14.48 25.11
N GLN A 197 -1.32 -14.73 26.23
CA GLN A 197 -1.11 -13.71 27.27
C GLN A 197 -0.27 -12.52 26.78
N SER A 198 0.58 -12.74 25.78
CA SER A 198 1.37 -11.69 25.13
C SER A 198 0.53 -10.59 24.52
N LYS A 199 -0.73 -10.87 24.21
CA LYS A 199 -1.69 -9.88 23.72
C LYS A 199 -1.93 -8.79 24.77
N ASN A 200 -1.92 -9.11 26.07
CA ASN A 200 -2.39 -8.21 27.12
C ASN A 200 -1.49 -7.00 27.41
N TRP A 201 -0.25 -7.02 26.94
CA TRP A 201 0.70 -5.91 27.17
C TRP A 201 1.15 -5.24 25.87
N ALA A 202 0.65 -5.71 24.72
CA ALA A 202 0.99 -5.15 23.43
C ALA A 202 0.52 -3.70 23.32
N ASP A 203 1.40 -2.81 22.87
CA ASP A 203 1.07 -1.40 22.65
C ASP A 203 0.12 -1.22 21.46
N VAL A 204 0.20 -2.12 20.49
CA VAL A 204 -0.62 -2.11 19.27
C VAL A 204 -1.11 -3.50 18.93
N HIS A 205 -2.41 -3.60 18.62
CA HIS A 205 -3.02 -4.81 18.11
C HIS A 205 -3.39 -4.63 16.65
N ILE A 206 -2.91 -5.55 15.81
CA ILE A 206 -3.25 -5.64 14.40
C ILE A 206 -4.00 -6.95 14.19
N TYR A 207 -4.99 -6.93 13.31
CA TYR A 207 -5.71 -8.11 12.88
C TYR A 207 -5.52 -8.32 11.38
N CYS A 208 -5.11 -9.51 10.99
CA CYS A 208 -5.10 -9.96 9.61
C CYS A 208 -6.42 -10.67 9.31
N ASP A 209 -7.19 -10.17 8.35
CA ASP A 209 -8.44 -10.81 7.90
C ASP A 209 -8.21 -11.97 6.91
N ASP A 210 -9.29 -12.66 6.53
CA ASP A 210 -9.33 -13.76 5.56
C ASP A 210 -8.77 -13.40 4.17
N ASP A 211 -8.73 -12.10 3.87
CA ASP A 211 -8.24 -11.53 2.62
C ASP A 211 -6.79 -11.03 2.72
N TYR A 212 -6.11 -11.31 3.84
CA TYR A 212 -4.76 -10.88 4.18
C TYR A 212 -4.57 -9.37 4.37
N ASN A 213 -5.65 -8.64 4.64
CA ASN A 213 -5.55 -7.22 5.00
C ASN A 213 -5.21 -7.07 6.47
N LEU A 214 -4.26 -6.19 6.74
CA LEU A 214 -3.92 -5.80 8.11
C LEU A 214 -4.78 -4.61 8.53
N VAL A 215 -5.47 -4.77 9.66
CA VAL A 215 -6.34 -3.76 10.25
C VAL A 215 -5.83 -3.42 11.64
N LEU A 216 -5.60 -2.13 11.90
CA LEU A 216 -5.31 -1.64 13.24
C LEU A 216 -6.56 -1.81 14.11
N LYS A 217 -6.50 -2.66 15.14
CA LYS A 217 -7.66 -2.93 16.01
C LYS A 217 -7.69 -2.03 17.22
N SER A 218 -6.56 -1.90 17.90
CA SER A 218 -6.44 -1.08 19.09
C SER A 218 -5.01 -0.62 19.30
N VAL A 219 -4.87 0.47 20.04
CA VAL A 219 -3.60 1.05 20.46
C VAL A 219 -3.70 1.40 21.93
N ASP A 220 -2.61 1.29 22.68
CA ASP A 220 -2.54 1.71 24.07
C ASP A 220 -2.83 3.22 24.18
N ASN A 221 -3.51 3.61 25.26
CA ASN A 221 -3.93 4.99 25.52
C ASN A 221 -2.77 5.98 25.47
N LYS A 222 -1.55 5.57 25.83
CA LYS A 222 -0.36 6.43 25.80
C LYS A 222 -0.01 6.89 24.38
N TYR A 223 -0.37 6.12 23.35
CA TYR A 223 -0.12 6.47 21.95
C TYR A 223 -1.35 6.98 21.19
N LEU A 224 -2.56 6.83 21.75
CA LEU A 224 -3.82 7.09 21.04
C LEU A 224 -3.89 8.48 20.38
N ARG A 225 -3.48 9.54 21.07
CA ARG A 225 -3.48 10.90 20.51
C ARG A 225 -2.52 11.04 19.33
N LEU A 226 -1.34 10.44 19.43
CA LEU A 226 -0.34 10.48 18.36
C LEU A 226 -0.80 9.65 17.15
N PHE A 227 -1.35 8.45 17.38
CA PHE A 227 -1.96 7.66 16.31
C PHE A 227 -3.06 8.42 15.60
N ASN A 228 -4.01 9.02 16.33
CA ASN A 228 -5.09 9.79 15.72
C ASN A 228 -4.55 10.98 14.91
N SER A 229 -3.57 11.73 15.44
CA SER A 229 -2.95 12.84 14.72
C SER A 229 -2.25 12.38 13.44
N VAL A 230 -1.50 11.27 13.49
CA VAL A 230 -0.84 10.68 12.32
C VAL A 230 -1.87 10.19 11.31
N ILE A 231 -2.90 9.47 11.76
CA ILE A 231 -3.99 8.97 10.92
C ILE A 231 -4.70 10.13 10.25
N ASP A 232 -5.01 11.21 10.96
CA ASP A 232 -5.71 12.37 10.39
C ASP A 232 -4.82 13.09 9.37
N LYS A 233 -3.53 13.26 9.65
CA LYS A 233 -2.54 13.78 8.69
C LYS A 233 -2.39 12.86 7.46
N MET A 234 -2.45 11.54 7.63
CA MET A 234 -2.37 10.58 6.53
C MET A 234 -3.69 10.48 5.75
N LYS A 235 -4.85 10.65 6.41
CA LYS A 235 -6.14 10.81 5.74
C LYS A 235 -6.18 12.08 4.90
N GLN A 236 -5.45 13.11 5.31
CA GLN A 236 -5.10 14.26 4.48
C GLN A 236 -4.03 13.92 3.41
N THR A 237 -4.08 12.72 2.83
CA THR A 237 -3.44 12.48 1.53
C THR A 237 -4.18 13.36 0.53
N SER A 238 -3.71 14.59 0.36
CA SER A 238 -4.39 15.57 -0.46
C SER A 238 -4.38 15.08 -1.90
N ILE A 239 -5.58 14.79 -2.41
CA ILE A 239 -5.86 14.47 -3.81
C ILE A 239 -5.70 15.71 -4.69
N GLU A 240 -5.64 16.89 -4.07
CA GLU A 240 -5.47 18.19 -4.72
C GLU A 240 -4.09 18.31 -5.39
N GLY A 241 -4.02 19.17 -6.41
CA GLY A 241 -2.81 19.41 -7.20
C GLY A 241 -2.62 18.44 -8.37
N LEU A 242 -1.37 18.20 -8.75
CA LEU A 242 -0.99 17.41 -9.92
C LEU A 242 -1.16 15.92 -9.64
N ILE A 243 -1.82 15.20 -10.56
CA ILE A 243 -1.82 13.73 -10.65
C ILE A 243 -1.34 13.32 -12.04
N VAL A 244 -0.36 12.43 -12.11
CA VAL A 244 0.22 11.95 -13.38
C VAL A 244 -0.39 10.59 -13.77
N PRO A 245 -1.22 10.50 -14.83
CA PRO A 245 -1.73 9.22 -15.33
C PRO A 245 -0.65 8.48 -16.12
N LEU A 246 -0.24 7.32 -15.62
CA LEU A 246 0.91 6.60 -16.16
C LEU A 246 0.53 5.84 -17.44
N PRO A 247 1.31 5.96 -18.53
CA PRO A 247 1.27 5.01 -19.64
C PRO A 247 1.87 3.66 -19.21
N THR A 248 1.33 2.57 -19.74
CA THR A 248 1.82 1.22 -19.42
C THR A 248 2.86 0.78 -20.44
N PRO A 249 4.14 0.56 -20.06
CA PRO A 249 5.13 0.04 -20.99
C PRO A 249 4.91 -1.46 -21.23
N PHE A 250 4.93 -1.91 -22.49
CA PHE A 250 4.73 -3.31 -22.87
C PHE A 250 5.97 -3.87 -23.57
N ASN A 251 6.35 -5.10 -23.24
CA ASN A 251 7.40 -5.86 -23.90
C ASN A 251 6.96 -6.33 -25.30
N GLU A 252 7.87 -6.98 -26.03
CA GLU A 252 7.58 -7.47 -27.38
C GLU A 252 6.48 -8.53 -27.44
N ASP A 253 6.37 -9.34 -26.38
CA ASP A 253 5.38 -10.40 -26.17
C ASP A 253 4.06 -9.89 -25.56
N ASP A 254 3.84 -8.57 -25.63
CA ASP A 254 2.74 -7.83 -25.00
C ASP A 254 2.76 -7.80 -23.47
N SER A 255 3.60 -8.53 -22.75
CA SER A 255 3.62 -8.51 -21.28
C SER A 255 4.01 -7.13 -20.72
N VAL A 256 3.63 -6.85 -19.46
CA VAL A 256 4.00 -5.59 -18.79
C VAL A 256 5.53 -5.50 -18.64
N CYS A 257 6.12 -4.40 -19.12
CA CYS A 257 7.54 -4.14 -18.96
C CYS A 257 7.84 -3.57 -17.57
N ARG A 258 7.97 -4.47 -16.57
CA ARG A 258 8.24 -4.10 -15.17
C ARG A 258 9.46 -3.19 -15.03
N LYS A 259 10.56 -3.47 -15.72
CA LYS A 259 11.80 -2.66 -15.64
C LYS A 259 11.56 -1.20 -16.02
N ALA A 260 10.90 -0.95 -17.15
CA ALA A 260 10.60 0.39 -17.62
C ALA A 260 9.60 1.11 -16.69
N MET A 261 8.58 0.40 -16.19
CA MET A 261 7.60 0.96 -15.26
C MET A 261 8.28 1.43 -13.95
N ILE A 262 9.17 0.61 -13.38
CA ILE A 262 9.92 0.96 -12.16
C ILE A 262 10.80 2.19 -12.39
N ALA A 263 11.54 2.23 -13.51
CA ALA A 263 12.38 3.36 -13.84
C ALA A 263 11.57 4.65 -13.98
N HIS A 264 10.40 4.58 -14.62
CA HIS A 264 9.50 5.71 -14.80
C HIS A 264 8.94 6.25 -13.47
N LEU A 265 8.45 5.36 -12.60
CA LEU A 265 7.93 5.75 -11.28
C LEU A 265 9.00 6.46 -10.43
N LYS A 266 10.22 5.90 -10.40
CA LYS A 266 11.35 6.49 -9.68
C LYS A 266 11.74 7.85 -10.25
N TRP A 267 11.77 7.98 -11.58
CA TRP A 267 12.09 9.23 -12.26
C TRP A 267 11.04 10.32 -11.98
N LEU A 268 9.74 9.99 -12.03
CA LEU A 268 8.67 10.92 -11.67
C LEU A 268 8.80 11.41 -10.22
N TYR A 269 9.02 10.48 -9.28
CA TYR A 269 9.17 10.83 -7.86
C TYR A 269 10.40 11.72 -7.62
N ALA A 270 11.53 11.42 -8.26
CA ALA A 270 12.74 12.24 -8.19
C ALA A 270 12.54 13.66 -8.76
N ASN A 271 11.60 13.83 -9.69
CA ASN A 271 11.20 15.14 -10.25
C ASN A 271 10.08 15.83 -9.45
N GLY A 272 9.77 15.37 -8.24
CA GLY A 272 8.82 16.02 -7.33
C GLY A 272 7.35 15.62 -7.52
N VAL A 273 7.06 14.66 -8.40
CA VAL A 273 5.70 14.13 -8.53
C VAL A 273 5.35 13.32 -7.29
N SER A 274 4.26 13.67 -6.62
CA SER A 274 3.81 13.02 -5.39
C SER A 274 2.55 12.17 -5.54
N ARG A 275 1.90 12.21 -6.71
CA ARG A 275 0.65 11.50 -7.01
C ARG A 275 0.67 10.94 -8.43
N VAL A 276 0.37 9.66 -8.55
CA VAL A 276 0.23 8.97 -9.85
C VAL A 276 -1.14 8.30 -9.96
N LEU A 277 -1.62 8.16 -11.20
CA LEU A 277 -2.79 7.39 -11.55
C LEU A 277 -2.38 6.18 -12.38
N VAL A 278 -2.58 4.99 -11.83
CA VAL A 278 -2.32 3.69 -12.46
C VAL A 278 -3.58 3.19 -13.14
N SER A 279 -3.39 2.48 -14.26
CA SER A 279 -4.48 1.85 -15.02
C SER A 279 -5.55 2.87 -15.48
N GLY A 280 -5.19 4.14 -15.70
CA GLY A 280 -6.08 5.12 -16.31
C GLY A 280 -6.23 4.91 -17.83
N THR A 281 -6.97 5.80 -18.50
CA THR A 281 -7.09 5.79 -19.98
C THR A 281 -5.72 5.88 -20.67
N THR A 282 -4.83 6.76 -20.18
CA THR A 282 -3.43 6.88 -20.64
C THR A 282 -2.64 5.59 -20.45
N GLY A 283 -2.99 4.81 -19.42
CA GLY A 283 -2.39 3.51 -19.11
C GLY A 283 -2.98 2.35 -19.90
N GLU A 284 -3.86 2.60 -20.87
CA GLU A 284 -4.42 1.58 -21.76
C GLU A 284 -5.19 0.47 -21.02
N PHE A 285 -5.91 0.80 -19.94
CA PHE A 285 -6.61 -0.21 -19.12
C PHE A 285 -7.56 -1.14 -19.90
N PHE A 286 -8.09 -0.66 -21.03
CA PHE A 286 -9.00 -1.39 -21.89
C PHE A 286 -8.32 -2.49 -22.72
N SER A 287 -6.99 -2.53 -22.78
CA SER A 287 -6.21 -3.60 -23.42
C SER A 287 -5.60 -4.59 -22.43
N MET A 288 -5.97 -4.50 -21.14
CA MET A 288 -5.39 -5.28 -20.06
C MET A 288 -6.44 -6.10 -19.31
N THR A 289 -6.03 -7.29 -18.86
CA THR A 289 -6.80 -8.09 -17.92
C THR A 289 -6.83 -7.45 -16.53
N SER A 290 -7.75 -7.89 -15.67
CA SER A 290 -7.77 -7.45 -14.26
C SER A 290 -6.49 -7.81 -13.51
N ASP A 291 -5.82 -8.91 -13.88
CA ASP A 291 -4.60 -9.38 -13.21
C ASP A 291 -3.41 -8.52 -13.58
N GLU A 292 -3.25 -8.16 -14.86
CA GLU A 292 -2.20 -7.22 -15.32
C GLU A 292 -2.38 -5.83 -14.71
N ARG A 293 -3.63 -5.36 -14.57
CA ARG A 293 -3.91 -4.08 -13.90
C ARG A 293 -3.50 -4.11 -12.42
N ILE A 294 -3.69 -5.24 -11.74
CA ILE A 294 -3.25 -5.43 -10.36
C ILE A 294 -1.72 -5.56 -10.27
N GLU A 295 -1.08 -6.23 -11.23
CA GLU A 295 0.39 -6.27 -11.32
C GLU A 295 0.98 -4.85 -11.43
N LEU A 296 0.40 -3.98 -12.26
CA LEU A 296 0.82 -2.58 -12.36
C LEU A 296 0.66 -1.82 -11.05
N LEU A 297 -0.43 -2.08 -10.33
CA LEU A 297 -0.66 -1.48 -9.02
C LEU A 297 0.38 -1.96 -8.01
N ASP A 298 0.72 -3.24 -8.00
CA ASP A 298 1.77 -3.79 -7.13
C ASP A 298 3.12 -3.14 -7.42
N ILE A 299 3.51 -3.05 -8.69
CA ILE A 299 4.74 -2.37 -9.13
C ILE A 299 4.74 -0.90 -8.67
N ALA A 300 3.64 -0.19 -8.91
CA ALA A 300 3.48 1.21 -8.50
C ALA A 300 3.60 1.36 -6.99
N ARG A 301 2.94 0.49 -6.22
CA ARG A 301 2.93 0.62 -4.78
C ARG A 301 4.28 0.26 -4.16
N GLU A 302 5.00 -0.71 -4.72
CA GLU A 302 6.34 -1.11 -4.30
C GLU A 302 7.40 -0.03 -4.58
N HIS A 303 7.27 0.72 -5.68
CA HIS A 303 8.35 1.57 -6.18
C HIS A 303 8.05 3.07 -6.26
N PHE A 304 6.81 3.51 -6.02
CA PHE A 304 6.45 4.91 -5.92
C PHE A 304 6.12 5.26 -4.48
N PRO A 305 6.90 6.11 -3.78
CA PRO A 305 6.61 6.44 -2.38
C PRO A 305 5.35 7.29 -2.18
N GLY A 306 4.94 8.05 -3.18
CA GLY A 306 3.76 8.93 -3.12
C GLY A 306 2.41 8.21 -3.13
N MET A 307 1.35 8.98 -3.40
CA MET A 307 -0.02 8.49 -3.52
C MET A 307 -0.23 7.77 -4.86
N VAL A 308 -0.83 6.58 -4.80
CA VAL A 308 -1.21 5.80 -5.97
C VAL A 308 -2.73 5.76 -6.07
N MET A 309 -3.27 6.52 -7.03
CA MET A 309 -4.66 6.39 -7.46
C MET A 309 -4.77 5.24 -8.45
N PHE A 310 -5.81 4.43 -8.34
CA PHE A 310 -6.05 3.33 -9.26
C PHE A 310 -7.42 3.45 -9.89
N GLN A 311 -7.47 3.45 -11.22
CA GLN A 311 -8.76 3.41 -11.93
C GLN A 311 -9.26 1.95 -11.94
N ALA A 312 -10.44 1.69 -11.38
CA ALA A 312 -11.00 0.34 -11.18
C ALA A 312 -12.31 0.07 -11.94
N GLY A 313 -12.90 1.10 -12.55
CA GLY A 313 -14.07 0.96 -13.43
C GLY A 313 -13.82 0.00 -14.61
N THR A 314 -14.84 -0.81 -14.88
CA THR A 314 -14.91 -1.78 -15.98
C THR A 314 -16.27 -1.62 -16.70
N GLU A 315 -16.58 -2.51 -17.64
CA GLU A 315 -17.85 -2.56 -18.34
C GLU A 315 -19.04 -3.02 -17.47
N SER A 316 -18.78 -3.66 -16.33
CA SER A 316 -19.81 -4.23 -15.45
C SER A 316 -19.64 -3.85 -13.98
N LEU A 317 -20.75 -3.78 -13.24
CA LEU A 317 -20.74 -3.47 -11.81
C LEU A 317 -20.03 -4.55 -10.99
N VAL A 318 -20.27 -5.83 -11.31
CA VAL A 318 -19.69 -6.97 -10.60
C VAL A 318 -18.16 -6.99 -10.74
N SER A 319 -17.65 -6.86 -11.97
CA SER A 319 -16.21 -6.80 -12.23
C SER A 319 -15.58 -5.56 -11.58
N THR A 320 -16.27 -4.41 -11.62
CA THR A 320 -15.81 -3.19 -10.97
C THR A 320 -15.69 -3.37 -9.45
N ILE A 321 -16.70 -3.90 -8.76
CA ILE A 321 -16.64 -4.13 -7.31
C ILE A 321 -15.50 -5.10 -6.95
N ASN A 322 -15.34 -6.18 -7.71
CA ASN A 322 -14.26 -7.13 -7.49
C ASN A 322 -12.89 -6.44 -7.64
N LEU A 323 -12.70 -5.66 -8.71
CA LEU A 323 -11.45 -4.96 -8.96
C LEU A 323 -11.18 -3.86 -7.94
N VAL A 324 -12.20 -3.13 -7.47
CA VAL A 324 -12.09 -2.17 -6.36
C VAL A 324 -11.57 -2.86 -5.11
N LYS A 325 -12.18 -3.97 -4.70
CA LYS A 325 -11.74 -4.74 -3.52
C LYS A 325 -10.30 -5.19 -3.69
N ARG A 326 -9.96 -5.80 -4.84
CA ARG A 326 -8.57 -6.21 -5.14
C ARG A 326 -7.60 -5.03 -5.08
N ALA A 327 -7.91 -3.91 -5.73
CA ALA A 327 -7.03 -2.75 -5.76
C ALA A 327 -6.75 -2.18 -4.36
N VAL A 328 -7.76 -2.14 -3.47
CA VAL A 328 -7.55 -1.74 -2.07
C VAL A 328 -6.54 -2.68 -1.38
N ARG A 329 -6.70 -4.00 -1.52
CA ARG A 329 -5.77 -4.98 -0.92
C ARG A 329 -4.34 -4.80 -1.42
N HIS A 330 -4.20 -4.59 -2.73
CA HIS A 330 -2.91 -4.42 -3.40
C HIS A 330 -2.29 -3.03 -3.15
N GLY A 331 -3.06 -2.07 -2.64
CA GLY A 331 -2.55 -0.84 -2.02
C GLY A 331 -2.79 0.44 -2.79
N ALA A 332 -3.88 0.49 -3.54
CA ALA A 332 -4.40 1.77 -4.01
C ALA A 332 -4.73 2.65 -2.79
N ASP A 333 -4.16 3.86 -2.74
CA ASP A 333 -4.51 4.84 -1.71
C ASP A 333 -5.85 5.53 -2.05
N VAL A 334 -6.20 5.59 -3.34
CA VAL A 334 -7.43 6.19 -3.86
C VAL A 334 -7.95 5.35 -5.03
N ILE A 335 -9.26 5.13 -5.08
CA ILE A 335 -9.94 4.44 -6.17
C ILE A 335 -10.62 5.48 -7.06
N MET A 336 -10.44 5.34 -8.37
CA MET A 336 -11.15 6.13 -9.36
C MET A 336 -12.05 5.24 -10.23
N VAL A 337 -13.30 5.63 -10.46
CA VAL A 337 -14.22 4.83 -11.27
C VAL A 337 -14.93 5.71 -12.30
N LEU A 338 -14.88 5.27 -13.57
CA LEU A 338 -15.72 5.85 -14.63
C LEU A 338 -17.07 5.13 -14.71
N PRO A 339 -18.09 5.77 -15.30
CA PRO A 339 -19.33 5.11 -15.69
C PRO A 339 -19.07 3.90 -16.58
N PRO A 340 -19.98 2.89 -16.62
CA PRO A 340 -19.90 1.82 -17.59
C PRO A 340 -19.87 2.40 -19.01
N TYR A 341 -19.06 1.81 -19.90
CA TYR A 341 -18.72 2.40 -21.20
C TYR A 341 -19.17 1.58 -22.41
N TYR A 342 -19.88 0.47 -22.21
CA TYR A 342 -20.44 -0.30 -23.32
C TYR A 342 -21.81 0.23 -23.77
N TYR A 343 -22.76 0.37 -22.83
CA TYR A 343 -24.08 0.90 -23.12
C TYR A 343 -24.08 2.43 -23.09
N PHE A 344 -24.31 3.05 -24.25
CA PHE A 344 -24.51 4.49 -24.37
C PHE A 344 -25.89 4.89 -23.82
N GLY A 345 -25.96 5.98 -23.05
CA GLY A 345 -27.23 6.54 -22.56
C GLY A 345 -27.91 5.70 -21.48
N ALA A 346 -27.13 5.10 -20.57
CA ALA A 346 -27.68 4.39 -19.42
C ALA A 346 -28.60 5.30 -18.58
N PRO A 347 -29.72 4.79 -18.05
CA PRO A 347 -30.63 5.60 -17.24
C PRO A 347 -29.93 6.23 -16.04
N GLN A 348 -30.22 7.50 -15.78
CA GLN A 348 -29.66 8.28 -14.68
C GLN A 348 -29.80 7.57 -13.32
N SER A 349 -30.98 7.02 -13.02
CA SER A 349 -31.22 6.25 -11.79
C SER A 349 -30.32 5.01 -11.68
N GLY A 350 -30.03 4.36 -12.81
CA GLY A 350 -29.08 3.26 -12.89
C GLY A 350 -27.64 3.68 -12.62
N LEU A 351 -27.21 4.83 -13.15
CA LEU A 351 -25.87 5.40 -12.89
C LEU A 351 -25.70 5.80 -11.42
N VAL A 352 -26.73 6.40 -10.81
CA VAL A 352 -26.72 6.70 -9.35
C VAL A 352 -26.56 5.41 -8.55
N GLN A 353 -27.34 4.37 -8.84
CA GLN A 353 -27.26 3.10 -8.13
C GLN A 353 -25.90 2.40 -8.33
N TYR A 354 -25.36 2.45 -9.55
CA TYR A 354 -24.04 1.91 -9.88
C TYR A 354 -22.97 2.51 -8.96
N PHE A 355 -22.90 3.84 -8.89
CA PHE A 355 -21.90 4.52 -8.08
C PHE A 355 -22.14 4.39 -6.56
N LYS A 356 -23.39 4.40 -6.08
CA LYS A 356 -23.70 4.14 -4.66
C LYS A 356 -23.20 2.76 -4.23
N THR A 357 -23.47 1.73 -5.04
CA THR A 357 -23.05 0.35 -4.75
C THR A 357 -21.51 0.25 -4.70
N ILE A 358 -20.81 0.98 -5.57
CA ILE A 358 -19.34 1.04 -5.54
C ILE A 358 -18.84 1.76 -4.28
N ALA A 359 -19.44 2.89 -3.91
CA ALA A 359 -19.07 3.65 -2.71
C ALA A 359 -19.21 2.80 -1.44
N GLU A 360 -20.28 2.01 -1.33
CA GLU A 360 -20.51 1.06 -0.23
C GLU A 360 -19.44 -0.05 -0.15
N ASN A 361 -18.79 -0.39 -1.27
CA ASN A 361 -17.77 -1.43 -1.37
C ASN A 361 -16.34 -0.87 -1.47
N CYS A 362 -16.15 0.45 -1.43
CA CYS A 362 -14.86 1.10 -1.57
C CYS A 362 -14.36 1.55 -0.19
N GLN A 363 -13.35 0.84 0.32
CA GLN A 363 -12.76 1.11 1.64
C GLN A 363 -11.62 2.14 1.61
N VAL A 364 -11.48 2.93 0.54
CA VAL A 364 -10.53 4.04 0.39
C VAL A 364 -11.25 5.21 -0.29
N PRO A 365 -10.71 6.45 -0.29
CA PRO A 365 -11.33 7.58 -0.97
C PRO A 365 -11.72 7.25 -2.42
N LEU A 366 -12.96 7.60 -2.79
CA LEU A 366 -13.54 7.32 -4.11
C LEU A 366 -13.60 8.60 -4.95
N VAL A 367 -13.00 8.53 -6.14
CA VAL A 367 -13.04 9.57 -7.17
C VAL A 367 -13.95 9.12 -8.30
N LEU A 368 -14.93 9.94 -8.66
CA LEU A 368 -15.74 9.68 -9.84
C LEU A 368 -15.04 10.24 -11.08
N TYR A 369 -15.03 9.50 -12.19
CA TYR A 369 -14.35 9.91 -13.42
C TYR A 369 -15.36 10.20 -14.53
N ASN A 370 -15.57 11.48 -14.84
CA ASN A 370 -16.40 11.92 -15.95
C ASN A 370 -15.58 11.99 -17.25
N PHE A 371 -15.92 11.13 -18.22
CA PHE A 371 -15.33 11.18 -19.57
C PHE A 371 -16.36 10.83 -20.66
N PRO A 372 -17.39 11.68 -20.85
CA PRO A 372 -18.55 11.35 -21.68
C PRO A 372 -18.19 11.02 -23.13
N LYS A 373 -17.11 11.60 -23.67
CA LYS A 373 -16.59 11.28 -25.01
C LYS A 373 -16.27 9.79 -25.20
N HIS A 374 -15.83 9.09 -24.14
CA HIS A 374 -15.51 7.66 -24.20
C HIS A 374 -16.58 6.78 -23.55
N THR A 375 -17.32 7.28 -22.57
CA THR A 375 -18.30 6.45 -21.85
C THR A 375 -19.71 6.53 -22.43
N GLY A 376 -20.06 7.61 -23.12
CA GLY A 376 -21.44 7.87 -23.54
C GLY A 376 -22.41 8.13 -22.38
N ASN A 377 -21.89 8.23 -21.14
CA ASN A 377 -22.64 8.34 -19.91
C ASN A 377 -22.03 9.48 -19.08
N PRO A 378 -22.52 10.72 -19.20
CA PRO A 378 -21.99 11.84 -18.42
C PRO A 378 -22.35 11.69 -16.93
N ILE A 379 -21.43 12.07 -16.06
CA ILE A 379 -21.72 12.30 -14.65
C ILE A 379 -22.34 13.68 -14.52
N THR A 380 -23.49 13.76 -13.86
CA THR A 380 -24.27 14.99 -13.68
C THR A 380 -24.25 15.43 -12.22
N SER A 381 -24.68 16.67 -11.95
CA SER A 381 -24.81 17.18 -10.58
C SER A 381 -25.72 16.31 -9.70
N ASP A 382 -26.79 15.73 -10.28
CA ASP A 382 -27.69 14.81 -9.59
C ASP A 382 -27.00 13.51 -9.12
N ILE A 383 -26.02 12.99 -9.87
CA ILE A 383 -25.18 11.88 -9.38
C ILE A 383 -24.32 12.35 -8.20
N LEU A 384 -23.69 13.51 -8.32
CA LEU A 384 -22.76 14.01 -7.31
C LEU A 384 -23.44 14.36 -5.98
N THR A 385 -24.67 14.84 -5.99
CA THR A 385 -25.43 15.13 -4.77
C THR A 385 -25.92 13.88 -4.05
N GLN A 386 -26.01 12.74 -4.76
CA GLN A 386 -26.54 11.50 -4.21
C GLN A 386 -25.49 10.44 -3.87
N VAL A 387 -24.29 10.54 -4.45
CA VAL A 387 -23.23 9.52 -4.31
C VAL A 387 -22.13 10.03 -3.38
N PRO A 388 -21.77 9.30 -2.31
CA PRO A 388 -20.59 9.60 -1.51
C PRO A 388 -19.31 9.50 -2.35
N HIS A 389 -18.57 10.60 -2.44
CA HIS A 389 -17.30 10.69 -3.17
C HIS A 389 -16.40 11.76 -2.54
N CYS A 390 -15.08 11.66 -2.72
CA CYS A 390 -14.14 12.67 -2.23
C CYS A 390 -13.72 13.67 -3.33
N ALA A 391 -13.81 13.27 -4.60
CA ALA A 391 -13.47 14.11 -5.74
C ALA A 391 -14.15 13.63 -7.02
N ILE A 392 -14.15 14.50 -8.03
CA ILE A 392 -14.41 14.14 -9.42
C ILE A 392 -13.17 14.46 -10.25
N LYS A 393 -12.79 13.55 -11.14
CA LYS A 393 -11.94 13.86 -12.30
C LYS A 393 -12.84 14.12 -13.48
N ASP A 394 -12.71 15.28 -14.12
CA ASP A 394 -13.58 15.64 -15.24
C ASP A 394 -12.80 15.99 -16.51
N SER A 395 -13.01 15.20 -17.56
CA SER A 395 -12.44 15.38 -18.89
C SER A 395 -13.44 15.94 -19.91
N SER A 396 -14.58 16.49 -19.45
CA SER A 396 -15.59 17.14 -20.31
C SER A 396 -15.20 18.54 -20.82
N ALA A 397 -14.26 19.20 -20.13
CA ALA A 397 -13.85 20.59 -20.34
C ALA A 397 -14.91 21.67 -20.00
N GLN A 398 -15.95 21.34 -19.23
CA GLN A 398 -17.08 22.26 -18.97
C GLN A 398 -17.06 22.94 -17.58
N CYS A 399 -16.38 22.37 -16.58
CA CYS A 399 -16.25 22.93 -15.22
C CYS A 399 -17.57 23.17 -14.45
N GLU A 400 -18.74 22.83 -15.00
CA GLU A 400 -20.06 23.04 -14.39
C GLU A 400 -20.29 22.23 -13.10
N LEU A 401 -19.52 21.15 -12.90
CA LEU A 401 -19.66 20.26 -11.75
C LEU A 401 -18.86 20.72 -10.51
N ILE A 402 -18.06 21.78 -10.61
CA ILE A 402 -17.25 22.31 -9.50
C ILE A 402 -18.09 22.54 -8.22
N PRO A 403 -19.28 23.16 -8.26
CA PRO A 403 -20.06 23.44 -7.05
C PRO A 403 -20.63 22.20 -6.35
N PHE A 404 -20.66 21.05 -7.04
CA PHE A 404 -21.37 19.84 -6.58
C PHE A 404 -20.43 18.77 -6.03
N THR A 405 -19.13 19.07 -5.88
CA THR A 405 -18.12 18.10 -5.48
C THR A 405 -17.15 18.71 -4.45
N PRO A 406 -16.65 17.93 -3.47
CA PRO A 406 -15.67 18.43 -2.51
C PRO A 406 -14.33 18.83 -3.15
N CYS A 407 -13.97 18.19 -4.27
CA CYS A 407 -12.71 18.43 -4.98
C CYS A 407 -12.87 18.12 -6.46
N TYR A 408 -12.77 19.14 -7.30
CA TYR A 408 -12.80 19.01 -8.75
C TYR A 408 -11.37 18.94 -9.30
N LEU A 409 -11.07 17.88 -10.05
CA LEU A 409 -9.81 17.64 -10.72
C LEU A 409 -10.01 17.79 -12.23
N VAL A 410 -9.40 18.81 -12.84
CA VAL A 410 -9.52 19.01 -14.29
C VAL A 410 -8.67 17.99 -15.04
N GLY A 411 -9.29 17.24 -15.95
CA GLY A 411 -8.61 16.35 -16.89
C GLY A 411 -8.14 17.11 -18.11
N SER A 412 -6.97 17.75 -18.02
CA SER A 412 -6.39 18.56 -19.10
C SER A 412 -4.88 18.69 -18.93
N SER A 413 -4.15 18.63 -20.04
CA SER A 413 -2.72 18.89 -20.06
C SER A 413 -2.35 20.33 -20.42
N SER A 414 -3.29 21.22 -20.75
CA SER A 414 -2.93 22.59 -21.21
C SER A 414 -3.92 23.69 -20.83
N LYS A 415 -5.02 23.35 -20.18
CA LYS A 415 -6.04 24.28 -19.69
C LYS A 415 -6.33 23.95 -18.23
N ILE A 416 -5.50 24.50 -17.34
CA ILE A 416 -5.42 24.18 -15.91
C ILE A 416 -5.70 25.42 -15.06
N VAL A 417 -5.02 26.54 -15.34
CA VAL A 417 -5.10 27.75 -14.49
C VAL A 417 -6.54 28.27 -14.32
N GLU A 418 -7.31 28.33 -15.41
CA GLU A 418 -8.67 28.87 -15.37
C GLU A 418 -9.64 27.99 -14.56
N PRO A 419 -9.70 26.65 -14.77
CA PRO A 419 -10.44 25.77 -13.87
C PRO A 419 -10.08 25.95 -12.38
N ILE A 420 -8.79 26.12 -12.06
CA ILE A 420 -8.35 26.33 -10.68
C ILE A 420 -8.87 27.67 -10.12
N ARG A 421 -8.87 28.74 -10.92
CA ARG A 421 -9.51 30.02 -10.56
C ARG A 421 -11.02 29.88 -10.32
N MET A 422 -11.69 28.98 -11.04
CA MET A 422 -13.10 28.68 -10.86
C MET A 422 -13.39 27.81 -9.62
N GLY A 423 -12.36 27.34 -8.90
CA GLY A 423 -12.51 26.52 -7.70
C GLY A 423 -12.12 25.05 -7.86
N ALA A 424 -11.60 24.64 -9.03
CA ALA A 424 -10.93 23.35 -9.12
C ALA A 424 -9.72 23.31 -8.17
N LYS A 425 -9.45 22.12 -7.63
CA LYS A 425 -8.38 21.94 -6.62
C LYS A 425 -7.19 21.16 -7.14
N GLY A 426 -7.27 20.60 -8.34
CA GLY A 426 -6.18 19.84 -8.92
C GLY A 426 -6.40 19.55 -10.40
N PHE A 427 -5.45 18.83 -10.98
CA PHE A 427 -5.44 18.51 -12.40
C PHE A 427 -4.75 17.18 -12.68
N VAL A 428 -5.24 16.47 -13.69
CA VAL A 428 -4.69 15.19 -14.15
C VAL A 428 -4.12 15.39 -15.55
N SER A 429 -2.79 15.30 -15.70
CA SER A 429 -2.10 15.63 -16.95
C SER A 429 -1.19 14.50 -17.43
N ALA A 430 -1.47 13.97 -18.64
CA ALA A 430 -0.65 12.94 -19.27
C ALA A 430 0.72 13.46 -19.73
N LEU A 431 0.81 14.72 -20.15
CA LEU A 431 2.08 15.34 -20.56
C LEU A 431 3.07 15.51 -19.40
N ALA A 432 2.60 15.47 -18.16
CA ALA A 432 3.48 15.46 -16.99
C ALA A 432 4.36 14.21 -16.89
N ASN A 433 4.05 13.14 -17.64
CA ASN A 433 4.97 12.01 -17.78
C ASN A 433 6.25 12.40 -18.53
N CYS A 434 6.24 13.42 -19.39
CA CYS A 434 7.41 13.82 -20.15
C CYS A 434 8.06 15.10 -19.60
N PHE A 435 7.27 15.97 -18.96
CA PHE A 435 7.73 17.27 -18.46
C PHE A 435 7.37 17.49 -16.98
N PRO A 436 7.67 16.56 -16.05
CA PRO A 436 7.17 16.60 -14.68
C PRO A 436 7.55 17.89 -13.95
N SER A 437 8.77 18.40 -14.14
CA SER A 437 9.25 19.62 -13.48
C SER A 437 8.38 20.85 -13.78
N LEU A 438 7.90 21.01 -15.02
CA LEU A 438 7.01 22.12 -15.39
C LEU A 438 5.66 22.05 -14.67
N TYR A 439 5.10 20.85 -14.55
CA TYR A 439 3.81 20.67 -13.89
C TYR A 439 3.90 20.74 -12.37
N VAL A 440 5.01 20.28 -11.77
CA VAL A 440 5.29 20.44 -10.34
C VAL A 440 5.48 21.93 -10.01
N GLN A 441 6.18 22.67 -10.87
CA GLN A 441 6.29 24.13 -10.73
C GLN A 441 4.92 24.81 -10.85
N LEU A 442 4.10 24.42 -11.82
CA LEU A 442 2.74 24.94 -11.98
C LEU A 442 1.89 24.66 -10.73
N GLU A 443 1.92 23.44 -10.21
CA GLU A 443 1.21 23.05 -8.97
C GLU A 443 1.62 23.96 -7.80
N LYS A 444 2.92 24.21 -7.62
CA LYS A 444 3.44 25.09 -6.57
C LYS A 444 2.88 26.51 -6.71
N LEU A 445 2.99 27.10 -7.89
CA LEU A 445 2.52 28.47 -8.15
C LEU A 445 1.01 28.61 -7.94
N LEU A 446 0.22 27.62 -8.37
CA LEU A 446 -1.22 27.59 -8.16
C LEU A 446 -1.58 27.49 -6.68
N LYS A 447 -0.85 26.69 -5.90
CA LYS A 447 -1.04 26.58 -4.44
C LYS A 447 -0.71 27.89 -3.73
N GLU A 448 0.28 28.63 -4.21
CA GLU A 448 0.69 29.95 -3.71
C GLU A 448 -0.21 31.08 -4.24
N SER A 449 -1.20 30.77 -5.08
CA SER A 449 -2.08 31.74 -5.76
C SER A 449 -1.34 32.76 -6.64
N ASP A 450 -0.11 32.45 -7.08
CA ASP A 450 0.64 33.26 -8.06
C ASP A 450 0.17 32.92 -9.49
N PHE A 451 -1.02 33.41 -9.80
CA PHE A 451 -1.64 33.16 -11.11
C PHE A 451 -0.89 33.79 -12.27
N THR A 452 -0.14 34.88 -12.04
CA THR A 452 0.64 35.55 -13.08
C THR A 452 1.78 34.65 -13.55
N ALA A 453 2.59 34.14 -12.62
CA ALA A 453 3.65 33.19 -12.96
C ALA A 453 3.08 31.86 -13.49
N ALA A 454 1.97 31.39 -12.91
CA ALA A 454 1.31 30.15 -13.36
C ALA A 454 0.84 30.24 -14.82
N ILE A 455 0.38 31.42 -15.29
CA ILE A 455 -0.01 31.64 -16.68
C ILE A 455 1.19 31.51 -17.62
N GLU A 456 2.37 32.00 -17.25
CA GLU A 456 3.57 31.86 -18.08
C GLU A 456 4.02 30.40 -18.21
N ILE A 457 4.03 29.65 -17.09
CA ILE A 457 4.29 28.20 -17.13
C ILE A 457 3.25 27.47 -17.99
N GLN A 458 1.98 27.87 -17.91
CA GLN A 458 0.94 27.28 -18.75
C GLN A 458 1.14 27.56 -20.25
N LYS A 459 1.65 28.74 -20.63
CA LYS A 459 2.00 29.03 -22.03
C LYS A 459 3.13 28.11 -22.52
N GLU A 460 4.15 27.89 -21.69
CA GLU A 460 5.23 26.95 -22.02
C GLU A 460 4.69 25.53 -22.19
N ILE A 461 3.84 25.07 -21.27
CA ILE A 461 3.16 23.77 -21.36
C ILE A 461 2.34 23.66 -22.65
N ALA A 462 1.59 24.71 -23.01
CA ALA A 462 0.81 24.74 -24.24
C ALA A 462 1.70 24.64 -25.49
N ALA A 463 2.87 25.27 -25.48
CA ALA A 463 3.84 25.13 -26.57
C ALA A 463 4.35 23.69 -26.68
N LYS A 464 4.64 23.00 -25.57
CA LYS A 464 5.05 21.58 -25.58
C LYS A 464 3.94 20.65 -26.09
N LYS A 465 2.67 20.99 -25.85
CA LYS A 465 1.55 20.17 -26.32
C LYS A 465 1.47 20.06 -27.85
N THR A 466 2.02 21.02 -28.60
CA THR A 466 2.06 20.97 -30.07
C THR A 466 2.79 19.73 -30.60
N PHE A 467 3.72 19.13 -29.82
CA PHE A 467 4.38 17.87 -30.16
C PHE A 467 3.45 16.64 -30.15
N PHE A 468 2.25 16.78 -29.60
CA PHE A 468 1.27 15.70 -29.36
C PHE A 468 -0.01 15.86 -30.18
N GLU A 469 0.02 16.67 -31.24
CA GLU A 469 -1.11 16.83 -32.15
C GLU A 469 -1.29 15.56 -33.01
N GLY A 470 -2.50 15.01 -33.07
CA GLY A 470 -2.85 13.87 -33.92
C GLY A 470 -3.72 12.79 -33.25
N LYS A 471 -4.01 11.72 -34.01
CA LYS A 471 -4.59 10.47 -33.50
C LYS A 471 -3.40 9.65 -32.96
N LEU A 472 -3.44 9.20 -31.69
CA LEU A 472 -2.41 8.39 -30.98
C LEU A 472 -1.49 9.12 -29.96
N GLU A 473 -2.04 10.04 -29.16
CA GLU A 473 -1.32 10.75 -28.07
C GLU A 473 -0.55 9.81 -27.11
N ILE A 474 -1.09 8.62 -26.79
CA ILE A 474 -0.43 7.63 -25.92
C ILE A 474 0.89 7.11 -26.52
N LEU A 475 0.93 6.84 -27.83
CA LEU A 475 2.16 6.35 -28.48
C LEU A 475 3.22 7.45 -28.58
N GLN A 476 2.80 8.70 -28.83
CA GLN A 476 3.69 9.86 -28.81
C GLN A 476 4.30 10.07 -27.42
N LEU A 477 3.51 9.90 -26.34
CA LEU A 477 4.00 9.93 -24.96
C LEU A 477 5.06 8.86 -24.72
N LYS A 478 4.81 7.62 -25.14
CA LYS A 478 5.79 6.52 -24.98
C LYS A 478 7.08 6.76 -25.77
N ARG A 479 6.98 7.31 -26.98
CA ARG A 479 8.14 7.71 -27.78
C ARG A 479 8.96 8.81 -27.13
N LEU A 480 8.33 9.80 -26.51
CA LEU A 480 9.11 10.83 -25.79
C LEU A 480 9.69 10.29 -24.48
N LEU A 481 9.03 9.32 -23.85
CA LEU A 481 9.58 8.62 -22.69
C LEU A 481 10.80 7.76 -23.06
N SER A 482 10.85 7.15 -24.25
CA SER A 482 12.02 6.35 -24.70
C SER A 482 13.28 7.19 -24.88
N THR A 483 13.16 8.49 -25.16
CA THR A 483 14.32 9.41 -25.21
C THR A 483 14.82 9.83 -23.82
N THR A 484 14.02 9.59 -22.78
CA THR A 484 14.28 10.08 -21.40
C THR A 484 14.62 8.93 -20.45
N ILE A 485 13.99 7.78 -20.63
CA ILE A 485 14.14 6.58 -19.82
C ILE A 485 14.70 5.49 -20.72
N GLU A 486 15.93 5.07 -20.45
CA GLU A 486 16.62 4.05 -21.22
C GLU A 486 15.82 2.73 -21.27
N GLY A 487 15.57 2.23 -22.48
CA GLY A 487 14.83 1.00 -22.71
C GLY A 487 13.32 1.09 -22.50
N TYR A 488 12.73 2.29 -22.47
CA TYR A 488 11.28 2.45 -22.39
C TYR A 488 10.61 2.03 -23.73
N PRO A 489 9.70 1.03 -23.73
CA PRO A 489 9.03 0.59 -24.95
C PRO A 489 8.06 1.65 -25.51
N GLU A 490 8.10 1.86 -26.82
CA GLU A 490 7.23 2.84 -27.51
C GLU A 490 5.86 2.28 -27.92
N ARG A 491 5.70 0.95 -27.89
CA ARG A 491 4.52 0.26 -28.41
C ARG A 491 3.30 0.37 -27.50
N GLY A 492 2.11 0.42 -28.10
CA GLY A 492 0.84 0.11 -27.45
C GLY A 492 0.40 -1.32 -27.74
N ARG A 493 -0.70 -1.75 -27.13
CA ARG A 493 -1.37 -3.02 -27.48
C ARG A 493 -2.44 -2.77 -28.54
N VAL A 494 -2.69 -3.75 -29.41
CA VAL A 494 -3.81 -3.73 -30.37
C VAL A 494 -5.11 -3.39 -29.63
N PRO A 495 -5.94 -2.44 -30.12
CA PRO A 495 -5.88 -1.78 -31.43
C PRO A 495 -5.03 -0.48 -31.50
N LEU A 496 -4.32 -0.12 -30.43
CA LEU A 496 -3.45 1.06 -30.38
C LEU A 496 -2.03 0.70 -30.87
N THR A 497 -1.88 0.54 -32.16
CA THR A 497 -0.57 0.33 -32.81
C THR A 497 -0.24 1.49 -33.73
N SER A 498 1.05 1.85 -33.82
CA SER A 498 1.53 2.71 -34.90
C SER A 498 1.50 1.89 -36.19
N THR A 499 0.82 2.39 -37.22
CA THR A 499 0.95 1.89 -38.60
C THR A 499 2.34 2.09 -39.14
#